data_AF-A0A1I1J535-F1
#
_entry.id   AF-A0A1I1J535-F1
#
_cell.length_a   1.000
_cell.length_b   1.000
_cell.length_c   1.000
_cell.angle_alpha   90.00
_cell.angle_beta   90.00
_cell.angle_gamma   90.00
#
_symmetry.space_group_name_H-M   'P 1'
#
loop_
_entity.id
_entity.type
_entity.pdbx_description
1 polymer ?
#
loop_
_entity_poly.entity_id
_entity_poly.type
_entity_poly.pdbx_seq_one_letter_code
_entity_poly.pdbx_strand_id
1 'polypeptide(L)'
;MSTEKSIQPQAPKPWTLIQKIAFRIGFIYVILLVFPTGIFSIPPNFSWFQQWFNYDWTNLHYRDLYSIARYQPSFPSVSQWLGIPRLEGHGIWVTLLVISTVGGLIWSLIDRKRKEYNTLYYWSLVIARFRAGIGIIGFGFTKVLPVQMPYPSEGLLNTDFGDFTGQKIYWLSIGIVPWYQVFTGLVELTAGTLLFFRQTTVYGAALLFGALGSITIVNHVYDGGVQTYAFYFVLLGLYIFGYYVPRIYRFFILQQYTVPVDYWPVFTKKWQRAVRFGLKAFVIVLFIGVFFFLQLNNFWYDPYKQPSTPGVKPLRGYYDVTTFRINGEEIPYSPLDTVRWQEATFEKWSTLTFKVNKPTRLDLSNGGGSPIRDIDRTFEIAGTGGGRRVFHYYADTAEHRLYLQDKIRSGGGFFGGADADDEGQQAVGAAGRSQQGRRPGGDGRNLNRNTPPEGTARRGGDTLHRNDSVPDPLGDDWISEEAWARIGDENTFIDPRGATARRSREFARSPRPSNRNKMILNYETTDGNRVILIGINENRDSIYVVLDRVKRDYLLSRSTLDAGKYD
;
A
#
# COMPACT_ATOMS: atom_id res chain seq x y z
N MET A 1 48.48 33.73 -29.38
CA MET A 1 47.49 34.65 -28.78
C MET A 1 46.11 34.28 -29.31
N SER A 2 45.44 33.34 -28.62
CA SER A 2 44.04 33.00 -28.86
C SER A 2 43.16 34.02 -28.13
N THR A 3 42.43 34.83 -28.88
CA THR A 3 41.47 35.80 -28.36
C THR A 3 40.42 35.09 -27.50
N GLU A 4 40.52 35.24 -26.17
CA GLU A 4 39.40 35.02 -25.26
C GLU A 4 38.28 35.98 -25.66
N LYS A 5 37.29 35.46 -26.39
CA LYS A 5 36.00 36.15 -26.57
C LYS A 5 35.40 36.32 -25.18
N SER A 6 35.45 37.53 -24.65
CA SER A 6 34.70 37.94 -23.46
C SER A 6 33.24 37.51 -23.64
N ILE A 7 32.80 36.54 -22.83
CA ILE A 7 31.42 36.04 -22.84
C ILE A 7 30.54 37.14 -22.23
N GLN A 8 30.02 38.02 -23.08
CA GLN A 8 28.98 38.97 -22.70
C GLN A 8 27.75 38.18 -22.21
N PRO A 9 27.17 38.50 -21.04
CA PRO A 9 25.96 37.85 -20.59
C PRO A 9 24.83 38.10 -21.59
N GLN A 10 24.40 37.04 -22.28
CA GLN A 10 23.30 37.11 -23.24
C GLN A 10 22.05 37.65 -22.53
N ALA A 11 21.49 38.74 -23.06
CA ALA A 11 20.21 39.26 -22.59
C ALA A 11 19.14 38.14 -22.63
N PRO A 12 18.29 38.02 -21.60
CA PRO A 12 17.32 36.93 -21.52
C PRO A 12 16.36 37.01 -22.73
N LYS A 13 16.42 36.00 -23.60
CA LYS A 13 15.54 35.92 -24.77
C LYS A 13 14.08 35.79 -24.31
N PRO A 14 13.14 36.55 -24.90
CA PRO A 14 11.72 36.40 -24.59
C PRO A 14 11.24 34.99 -24.96
N TRP A 15 10.29 34.47 -24.18
CA TRP A 15 9.75 33.13 -24.42
C TRP A 15 8.90 33.10 -25.69
N THR A 16 9.01 32.03 -26.46
CA THR A 16 8.14 31.80 -27.63
C THR A 16 6.68 31.61 -27.19
N LEU A 17 5.74 31.78 -28.11
CA LEU A 17 4.32 31.55 -27.83
C LEU A 17 4.07 30.13 -27.30
N ILE A 18 4.70 29.13 -27.92
CA ILE A 18 4.60 27.73 -27.52
C ILE A 18 5.16 27.53 -26.10
N GLN A 19 6.31 28.11 -25.77
CA GLN A 19 6.88 28.04 -24.41
C GLN A 19 5.93 28.63 -23.36
N LYS A 20 5.29 29.77 -23.66
CA LYS A 20 4.33 30.39 -22.75
C LYS A 20 3.07 29.54 -22.56
N ILE A 21 2.51 28.99 -23.63
CA ILE A 21 1.31 28.12 -23.55
C ILE A 21 1.65 26.83 -22.79
N ALA A 22 2.71 26.13 -23.19
CA ALA A 22 3.16 24.90 -22.55
C ALA A 22 3.45 25.10 -21.06
N PHE A 23 4.10 26.21 -20.70
CA PHE A 23 4.32 26.55 -19.31
C PHE A 23 3.03 26.75 -18.53
N ARG A 24 2.04 27.49 -19.04
CA ARG A 24 0.79 27.75 -18.31
C ARG A 24 0.01 26.46 -18.06
N ILE A 25 -0.07 25.59 -19.07
CA ILE A 25 -0.68 24.26 -18.94
C ILE A 25 0.09 23.45 -17.91
N GLY A 26 1.41 23.32 -18.07
CA GLY A 26 2.26 22.55 -17.14
C GLY A 26 2.26 23.11 -15.72
N PHE A 27 2.18 24.43 -15.54
CA PHE A 27 2.08 25.07 -14.24
C PHE A 27 0.79 24.68 -13.54
N ILE A 28 -0.36 24.84 -14.19
CA ILE A 28 -1.65 24.44 -13.62
C ILE A 28 -1.66 22.94 -13.32
N TYR A 29 -1.15 22.12 -14.25
CA TYR A 29 -1.06 20.68 -14.06
C TYR A 29 -0.28 20.31 -12.80
N VAL A 30 0.92 20.89 -12.61
CA VAL A 30 1.75 20.65 -11.43
C VAL A 30 1.11 21.17 -10.15
N ILE A 31 0.44 22.31 -10.19
CA ILE A 31 -0.28 22.82 -9.03
C ILE A 31 -1.39 21.85 -8.61
N LEU A 32 -2.15 21.31 -9.57
CA LEU A 32 -3.18 20.30 -9.31
C LEU A 32 -2.60 18.97 -8.82
N LEU A 33 -1.39 18.60 -9.27
CA LEU A 33 -0.68 17.42 -8.78
C LEU A 33 -0.18 17.57 -7.34
N VAL A 34 0.27 18.77 -6.96
CA VAL A 34 0.97 18.97 -5.68
C VAL A 34 0.02 19.41 -4.56
N PHE A 35 -0.92 20.31 -4.84
CA PHE A 35 -1.78 20.86 -3.81
C PHE A 35 -2.97 19.94 -3.48
N PRO A 36 -3.36 19.83 -2.19
CA PRO A 36 -4.54 19.10 -1.74
C PRO A 36 -5.81 19.45 -2.53
N THR A 37 -6.50 18.43 -3.06
CA THR A 37 -7.69 18.62 -3.91
C THR A 37 -8.80 19.38 -3.22
N GLY A 38 -8.92 19.23 -1.90
CA GLY A 38 -9.91 19.94 -1.10
C GLY A 38 -9.81 21.47 -1.16
N ILE A 39 -8.64 22.04 -1.50
CA ILE A 39 -8.48 23.48 -1.78
C ILE A 39 -9.29 23.89 -3.03
N PHE A 40 -9.41 22.98 -3.99
CA PHE A 40 -10.11 23.21 -5.26
C PHE A 40 -11.56 22.69 -5.26
N SER A 41 -12.00 22.04 -4.18
CA SER A 41 -13.37 21.55 -4.03
C SER A 41 -14.35 22.69 -3.74
N ILE A 42 -15.61 22.49 -4.12
CA ILE A 42 -16.71 23.42 -3.83
C ILE A 42 -17.82 22.62 -3.15
N PRO A 43 -18.09 22.83 -1.84
CA PRO A 43 -17.36 23.73 -0.93
C PRO A 43 -15.91 23.25 -0.66
N PRO A 44 -14.98 24.16 -0.27
CA PRO A 44 -13.62 23.77 0.08
C PRO A 44 -13.58 22.79 1.25
N ASN A 45 -12.70 21.80 1.16
CA ASN A 45 -12.48 20.78 2.19
C ASN A 45 -11.04 20.84 2.69
N PHE A 46 -10.84 21.22 3.95
CA PHE A 46 -9.51 21.34 4.56
C PHE A 46 -9.16 20.17 5.49
N SER A 47 -9.90 19.06 5.44
CA SER A 47 -9.72 17.90 6.33
C SER A 47 -8.28 17.37 6.34
N TRP A 48 -7.61 17.32 5.18
CA TRP A 48 -6.22 16.89 5.10
C TRP A 48 -5.26 17.77 5.91
N PHE A 49 -5.47 19.09 5.95
CA PHE A 49 -4.68 20.00 6.77
C PHE A 49 -5.09 19.95 8.25
N GLN A 50 -6.39 19.82 8.53
CA GLN A 50 -6.90 19.72 9.90
C GLN A 50 -6.29 18.53 10.65
N GLN A 51 -6.06 17.40 9.95
CA GLN A 51 -5.40 16.24 10.53
C GLN A 51 -4.02 16.59 11.14
N TRP A 52 -3.27 17.52 10.55
CA TRP A 52 -1.92 17.86 11.01
C TRP A 52 -1.90 18.53 12.38
N PHE A 53 -2.93 19.33 12.64
CA PHE A 53 -3.12 20.00 13.94
C PHE A 53 -3.68 19.06 15.00
N ASN A 54 -4.32 17.96 14.58
CA ASN A 54 -4.87 16.94 15.46
C ASN A 54 -3.84 15.84 15.81
N TYR A 55 -2.65 15.86 15.21
CA TYR A 55 -1.58 14.95 15.58
C TYR A 55 -0.99 15.31 16.94
N ASP A 56 -0.71 14.29 17.74
CA ASP A 56 0.07 14.45 18.95
C ASP A 56 1.56 14.44 18.58
N TRP A 57 2.13 15.63 18.41
CA TRP A 57 3.52 15.82 18.01
C TRP A 57 4.53 15.33 19.06
N THR A 58 4.10 15.05 20.29
CA THR A 58 4.96 14.49 21.35
C THR A 58 5.03 12.97 21.32
N ASN A 59 4.03 12.30 20.70
CA ASN A 59 3.94 10.86 20.62
C ASN A 59 3.42 10.38 19.25
N LEU A 60 4.16 10.75 18.20
CA LEU A 60 3.82 10.47 16.80
C LEU A 60 3.90 8.99 16.45
N HIS A 61 3.02 8.56 15.56
CA HIS A 61 3.16 7.31 14.82
C HIS A 61 3.75 7.59 13.43
N TYR A 62 4.46 6.63 12.83
CA TYR A 62 5.07 6.85 11.49
C TYR A 62 4.01 7.23 10.44
N ARG A 63 2.78 6.73 10.58
CA ARG A 63 1.66 7.06 9.69
C ARG A 63 1.23 8.52 9.73
N ASP A 64 1.55 9.25 10.79
CA ASP A 64 1.21 10.68 10.90
C ASP A 64 2.07 11.52 9.95
N LEU A 65 3.33 11.14 9.72
CA LEU A 65 4.16 11.74 8.67
C LEU A 65 3.94 11.07 7.31
N TYR A 66 3.62 9.78 7.29
CA TYR A 66 3.35 9.07 6.05
C TYR A 66 2.07 9.55 5.35
N SER A 67 1.02 9.94 6.09
CA SER A 67 -0.21 10.52 5.53
C SER A 67 0.06 11.83 4.77
N ILE A 68 1.04 12.61 5.25
CA ILE A 68 1.54 13.82 4.59
C ILE A 68 2.29 13.42 3.30
N ALA A 69 3.19 12.44 3.41
CA ALA A 69 4.00 11.99 2.29
C ALA A 69 3.17 11.35 1.16
N ARG A 70 2.16 10.56 1.53
CA ARG A 70 1.39 9.69 0.62
C ARG A 70 0.27 10.40 -0.13
N TYR A 71 0.05 11.70 0.08
CA TYR A 71 -1.00 12.45 -0.60
C TYR A 71 -1.03 12.21 -2.13
N GLN A 72 -2.19 12.09 -2.74
CA GLN A 72 -2.31 12.14 -4.20
C GLN A 72 -3.64 12.81 -4.56
N PRO A 73 -3.71 13.52 -5.69
CA PRO A 73 -4.94 14.16 -6.08
C PRO A 73 -6.02 13.14 -6.45
N SER A 74 -7.26 13.45 -6.10
CA SER A 74 -8.45 12.63 -6.39
C SER A 74 -9.63 13.54 -6.77
N PHE A 75 -10.19 13.33 -7.97
CA PHE A 75 -11.34 14.07 -8.53
C PHE A 75 -12.35 13.14 -9.22
N PRO A 76 -12.89 12.12 -8.54
CA PRO A 76 -13.70 11.07 -9.18
C PRO A 76 -14.96 11.63 -9.88
N SER A 77 -15.67 12.55 -9.24
CA SER A 77 -16.87 13.18 -9.81
C SER A 77 -16.56 14.00 -11.05
N VAL A 78 -15.40 14.66 -11.11
CA VAL A 78 -14.97 15.45 -12.27
C VAL A 78 -14.57 14.53 -13.41
N SER A 79 -13.84 13.45 -13.13
CA SER A 79 -13.50 12.44 -14.14
C SER A 79 -14.77 11.84 -14.77
N GLN A 80 -15.77 11.53 -13.94
CA GLN A 80 -17.07 11.03 -14.41
C GLN A 80 -17.81 12.06 -15.26
N TRP A 81 -17.85 13.33 -14.81
CA TRP A 81 -18.50 14.41 -15.55
C TRP A 81 -17.85 14.67 -16.93
N LEU A 82 -16.52 14.56 -17.02
CA LEU A 82 -15.77 14.66 -18.28
C LEU A 82 -15.85 13.40 -19.15
N GLY A 83 -16.52 12.34 -18.70
CA GLY A 83 -16.61 11.07 -19.42
C GLY A 83 -15.27 10.33 -19.55
N ILE A 84 -14.29 10.63 -18.69
CA ILE A 84 -12.97 10.02 -18.73
C ILE A 84 -13.02 8.67 -17.99
N PRO A 85 -12.74 7.54 -18.67
CA PRO A 85 -12.72 6.23 -18.02
C PRO A 85 -11.59 6.14 -17.00
N ARG A 86 -11.66 5.16 -16.10
CA ARG A 86 -10.67 4.99 -15.01
C ARG A 86 -9.25 4.69 -15.53
N LEU A 87 -9.11 4.06 -16.70
CA LEU A 87 -7.83 3.71 -17.34
C LEU A 87 -6.84 3.04 -16.36
N GLU A 88 -7.26 1.96 -15.68
CA GLU A 88 -6.44 1.29 -14.64
C GLU A 88 -5.91 2.25 -13.54
N GLY A 89 -6.72 3.24 -13.19
CA GLY A 89 -6.41 4.29 -12.22
C GLY A 89 -5.71 5.52 -12.81
N HIS A 90 -5.31 5.51 -14.09
CA HIS A 90 -4.63 6.64 -14.74
C HIS A 90 -5.57 7.73 -15.27
N GLY A 91 -6.90 7.51 -15.25
CA GLY A 91 -7.90 8.48 -15.72
C GLY A 91 -7.84 9.83 -14.99
N ILE A 92 -7.39 9.83 -13.73
CA ILE A 92 -7.16 11.07 -12.97
C ILE A 92 -6.08 11.94 -13.61
N TRP A 93 -4.99 11.36 -14.13
CA TRP A 93 -3.91 12.12 -14.77
C TRP A 93 -4.37 12.79 -16.06
N VAL A 94 -5.24 12.12 -16.81
CA VAL A 94 -5.89 12.67 -18.01
C VAL A 94 -6.88 13.77 -17.62
N THR A 95 -7.67 13.56 -16.57
CA THR A 95 -8.61 14.56 -16.04
C THR A 95 -7.89 15.86 -15.68
N LEU A 96 -6.80 15.76 -14.92
CA LEU A 96 -5.99 16.92 -14.55
C LEU A 96 -5.36 17.58 -15.78
N LEU A 97 -4.97 16.80 -16.80
CA LEU A 97 -4.39 17.33 -18.03
C LEU A 97 -5.43 18.13 -18.82
N VAL A 98 -6.66 17.64 -18.94
CA VAL A 98 -7.77 18.35 -19.58
C VAL A 98 -8.05 19.67 -18.86
N ILE A 99 -8.21 19.64 -17.53
CA ILE A 99 -8.45 20.85 -16.72
C ILE A 99 -7.31 21.85 -16.91
N SER A 100 -6.06 21.40 -16.83
CA SER A 100 -4.89 22.25 -16.99
C SER A 100 -4.75 22.83 -18.40
N THR A 101 -5.19 22.09 -19.42
CA THR A 101 -5.19 22.54 -20.82
C THR A 101 -6.19 23.68 -20.99
N VAL A 102 -7.43 23.48 -20.56
CA VAL A 102 -8.48 24.51 -20.61
C VAL A 102 -8.05 25.75 -19.83
N GLY A 103 -7.61 25.58 -18.58
CA GLY A 103 -7.14 26.69 -17.75
C GLY A 103 -5.93 27.40 -18.34
N GLY A 104 -4.99 26.68 -18.93
CA GLY A 104 -3.79 27.25 -19.55
C GLY A 104 -4.10 28.03 -20.84
N LEU A 105 -5.09 27.59 -21.61
CA LEU A 105 -5.61 28.32 -22.77
C LEU A 105 -6.35 29.59 -22.35
N ILE A 106 -7.22 29.52 -21.33
CA ILE A 106 -7.90 30.69 -20.76
C ILE A 106 -6.86 31.71 -20.26
N TRP A 107 -5.86 31.27 -19.50
CA TRP A 107 -4.77 32.14 -19.05
C TRP A 107 -4.00 32.74 -20.25
N SER A 108 -3.81 31.99 -21.34
CA SER A 108 -3.18 32.51 -22.55
C SER A 108 -4.00 33.59 -23.26
N LEU A 109 -5.33 33.53 -23.18
CA LEU A 109 -6.22 34.55 -23.72
C LEU A 109 -6.22 35.82 -22.88
N ILE A 110 -6.16 35.69 -21.55
CA ILE A 110 -6.17 36.81 -20.59
C ILE A 110 -4.82 37.53 -20.55
N ASP A 111 -3.72 36.78 -20.42
CA ASP A 111 -2.39 37.36 -20.25
C ASP A 111 -1.57 37.36 -21.55
N ARG A 112 -1.87 38.31 -22.44
CA ARG A 112 -1.16 38.41 -23.74
C ARG A 112 0.16 39.17 -23.66
N LYS A 113 0.34 40.00 -22.62
CA LYS A 113 1.44 40.99 -22.53
C LYS A 113 2.71 40.45 -21.85
N ARG A 114 2.62 39.44 -20.97
CA ARG A 114 3.81 38.87 -20.32
C ARG A 114 4.79 38.26 -21.34
N LYS A 115 6.07 38.58 -21.15
CA LYS A 115 7.19 38.14 -22.00
C LYS A 115 7.80 36.80 -21.57
N GLU A 116 7.71 36.47 -20.29
CA GLU A 116 8.31 35.28 -19.66
C GLU A 116 7.63 34.95 -18.32
N TYR A 117 7.91 33.76 -17.78
CA TYR A 117 7.38 33.27 -16.49
C TYR A 117 8.46 32.59 -15.62
N ASN A 118 9.72 33.01 -15.71
CA ASN A 118 10.85 32.40 -15.02
C ASN A 118 10.62 32.31 -13.50
N THR A 119 10.01 33.33 -12.88
CA THR A 119 9.70 33.33 -11.45
C THR A 119 8.67 32.25 -11.09
N LEU A 120 7.58 32.16 -11.82
CA LEU A 120 6.55 31.14 -11.57
C LEU A 120 7.07 29.73 -11.87
N TYR A 121 7.90 29.59 -12.90
CA TYR A 121 8.51 28.31 -13.23
C TYR A 121 9.52 27.84 -12.18
N TYR A 122 10.31 28.76 -11.63
CA TYR A 122 11.18 28.46 -10.50
C TYR A 122 10.38 27.93 -9.31
N TRP A 123 9.29 28.60 -8.93
CA TRP A 123 8.49 28.18 -7.76
C TRP A 123 7.69 26.90 -8.01
N SER A 124 7.17 26.68 -9.22
CA SER A 124 6.53 25.39 -9.54
C SER A 124 7.52 24.23 -9.48
N LEU A 125 8.76 24.43 -9.93
CA LEU A 125 9.84 23.45 -9.76
C LEU A 125 10.16 23.21 -8.28
N VAL A 126 10.26 24.25 -7.45
CA VAL A 126 10.49 24.10 -6.01
C VAL A 126 9.38 23.27 -5.36
N ILE A 127 8.12 23.62 -5.62
CA ILE A 127 6.96 22.93 -5.04
C ILE A 127 6.90 21.46 -5.52
N ALA A 128 7.09 21.21 -6.82
CA ALA A 128 7.15 19.85 -7.38
C ALA A 128 8.27 19.02 -6.75
N ARG A 129 9.48 19.58 -6.60
CA ARG A 129 10.65 18.90 -6.01
C ARG A 129 10.41 18.49 -4.58
N PHE A 130 9.92 19.42 -3.75
CA PHE A 130 9.67 19.13 -2.35
C PHE A 130 8.55 18.11 -2.18
N ARG A 131 7.47 18.23 -2.97
CA ARG A 131 6.38 17.26 -2.97
C ARG A 131 6.85 15.87 -3.39
N ALA A 132 7.56 15.78 -4.52
CA ALA A 132 8.09 14.52 -5.03
C ALA A 132 9.07 13.89 -4.03
N GLY A 133 10.00 14.69 -3.49
CA GLY A 133 10.98 14.25 -2.50
C GLY A 133 10.33 13.70 -1.23
N ILE A 134 9.44 14.48 -0.61
CA ILE A 134 8.70 14.07 0.60
C ILE A 134 7.94 12.75 0.36
N GLY A 135 7.27 12.63 -0.78
CA GLY A 135 6.50 11.43 -1.09
C GLY A 135 7.35 10.17 -1.30
N ILE A 136 8.40 10.27 -2.12
CA ILE A 136 9.24 9.10 -2.43
C ILE A 136 10.09 8.66 -1.23
N ILE A 137 10.49 9.59 -0.37
CA ILE A 137 11.22 9.27 0.88
C ILE A 137 10.39 8.33 1.76
N GLY A 138 9.10 8.61 1.92
CA GLY A 138 8.22 7.76 2.73
C GLY A 138 8.12 6.33 2.21
N PHE A 139 8.12 6.16 0.90
CA PHE A 139 8.09 4.83 0.27
C PHE A 139 9.44 4.13 0.37
N GLY A 140 10.53 4.88 0.16
CA GLY A 140 11.91 4.37 0.28
C GLY A 140 12.20 3.78 1.65
N PHE A 141 11.72 4.41 2.73
CA PHE A 141 11.89 3.85 4.08
C PHE A 141 11.19 2.51 4.28
N THR A 142 10.01 2.29 3.69
CA THR A 142 9.29 1.00 3.80
C THR A 142 9.99 -0.16 3.07
N LYS A 143 11.02 0.15 2.28
CA LYS A 143 11.88 -0.83 1.61
C LYS A 143 13.24 -0.96 2.29
N VAL A 144 13.84 0.14 2.73
CA VAL A 144 15.08 0.14 3.53
C VAL A 144 14.87 -0.59 4.86
N LEU A 145 13.68 -0.44 5.45
CA LEU A 145 13.19 -1.27 6.53
C LEU A 145 12.22 -2.24 5.87
N PRO A 146 12.52 -3.54 5.70
CA PRO A 146 11.88 -4.44 4.74
C PRO A 146 10.44 -4.86 5.11
N VAL A 147 9.56 -3.90 5.36
CA VAL A 147 8.16 -4.08 5.77
C VAL A 147 7.20 -4.08 4.59
N GLN A 148 7.61 -3.55 3.43
CA GLN A 148 6.77 -3.53 2.24
C GLN A 148 6.58 -4.93 1.64
N MET A 149 7.64 -5.71 1.54
CA MET A 149 7.62 -7.11 1.13
C MET A 149 8.34 -7.91 2.21
N PRO A 150 7.64 -8.24 3.32
CA PRO A 150 8.20 -9.04 4.40
C PRO A 150 8.63 -10.41 3.90
N TYR A 151 9.56 -11.03 4.63
CA TYR A 151 9.91 -12.42 4.41
C TYR A 151 8.64 -13.29 4.51
N PRO A 152 8.47 -14.32 3.65
CA PRO A 152 7.30 -15.19 3.70
C PRO A 152 7.12 -15.83 5.08
N SER A 153 5.88 -15.83 5.59
CA SER A 153 5.54 -16.59 6.79
C SER A 153 5.65 -18.10 6.52
N GLU A 154 5.70 -18.93 7.57
CA GLU A 154 5.80 -20.38 7.36
C GLU A 154 4.58 -20.93 6.61
N GLY A 155 3.38 -20.41 6.91
CA GLY A 155 2.16 -20.74 6.16
C GLY A 155 2.26 -20.40 4.67
N LEU A 156 2.91 -19.28 4.31
CA LEU A 156 3.16 -18.91 2.92
C LEU A 156 4.22 -19.83 2.27
N LEU A 157 5.30 -20.18 2.97
CA LEU A 157 6.30 -21.12 2.44
C LEU A 157 5.74 -22.51 2.14
N ASN A 158 4.68 -22.91 2.85
CA ASN A 158 4.01 -24.19 2.66
C ASN A 158 2.79 -24.11 1.73
N THR A 159 2.47 -22.94 1.17
CA THR A 159 1.37 -22.80 0.22
C THR A 159 1.81 -23.21 -1.19
N ASP A 160 0.89 -23.84 -1.93
CA ASP A 160 1.19 -24.33 -3.26
C ASP A 160 1.47 -23.14 -4.20
N PHE A 161 2.53 -23.24 -5.00
CA PHE A 161 2.98 -22.11 -5.82
C PHE A 161 1.89 -21.58 -6.78
N GLY A 162 1.04 -22.48 -7.29
CA GLY A 162 -0.07 -22.14 -8.18
C GLY A 162 -1.23 -21.40 -7.49
N ASP A 163 -1.26 -21.34 -6.16
CA ASP A 163 -2.28 -20.63 -5.40
C ASP A 163 -1.95 -19.14 -5.21
N PHE A 164 -0.75 -18.68 -5.60
CA PHE A 164 -0.36 -17.29 -5.51
C PHE A 164 -0.73 -16.48 -6.76
N THR A 165 -1.17 -15.24 -6.56
CA THR A 165 -1.30 -14.27 -7.65
C THR A 165 0.08 -13.84 -8.17
N GLY A 166 0.12 -13.30 -9.40
CA GLY A 166 1.35 -12.74 -9.97
C GLY A 166 2.00 -11.70 -9.07
N GLN A 167 1.19 -10.82 -8.46
CA GLN A 167 1.65 -9.85 -7.48
C GLN A 167 2.33 -10.52 -6.28
N LYS A 168 1.68 -11.52 -5.67
CA LYS A 168 2.20 -12.20 -4.48
C LYS A 168 3.52 -12.90 -4.80
N ILE A 169 3.61 -13.59 -5.95
CA ILE A 169 4.85 -14.21 -6.42
C ILE A 169 5.97 -13.17 -6.53
N TYR A 170 5.70 -12.04 -7.19
CA TYR A 170 6.68 -10.96 -7.31
C TYR A 170 7.14 -10.47 -5.93
N TRP A 171 6.22 -10.22 -5.01
CA TRP A 171 6.54 -9.74 -3.67
C TRP A 171 7.32 -10.75 -2.83
N LEU A 172 6.96 -12.02 -2.86
CA LEU A 172 7.68 -13.07 -2.14
C LEU A 172 9.10 -13.23 -2.72
N SER A 173 9.28 -13.09 -4.04
CA SER A 173 10.61 -13.15 -4.68
C SER A 173 11.55 -12.04 -4.18
N ILE A 174 11.02 -10.84 -3.92
CA ILE A 174 11.79 -9.74 -3.32
C ILE A 174 11.97 -9.97 -1.81
N GLY A 175 10.93 -10.46 -1.12
CA GLY A 175 10.92 -10.67 0.33
C GLY A 175 11.92 -11.73 0.81
N ILE A 176 12.20 -12.75 0.00
CA ILE A 176 13.25 -13.75 0.29
C ILE A 176 14.67 -13.18 0.12
N VAL A 177 14.83 -12.04 -0.59
CA VAL A 177 16.12 -11.33 -0.76
C VAL A 177 16.00 -9.90 -0.21
N PRO A 178 15.86 -9.70 1.11
CA PRO A 178 15.53 -8.40 1.68
C PRO A 178 16.57 -7.31 1.39
N TRP A 179 17.85 -7.66 1.20
CA TRP A 179 18.88 -6.68 0.81
C TRP A 179 18.65 -6.08 -0.59
N TYR A 180 18.00 -6.80 -1.50
CA TYR A 180 17.58 -6.23 -2.78
C TYR A 180 16.44 -5.22 -2.58
N GLN A 181 15.48 -5.52 -1.69
CA GLN A 181 14.47 -4.54 -1.28
C GLN A 181 15.14 -3.28 -0.69
N VAL A 182 16.10 -3.45 0.23
CA VAL A 182 16.87 -2.33 0.82
C VAL A 182 17.55 -1.50 -0.26
N PHE A 183 18.21 -2.14 -1.23
CA PHE A 183 18.85 -1.46 -2.35
C PHE A 183 17.85 -0.60 -3.14
N THR A 184 16.68 -1.16 -3.51
CA THR A 184 15.65 -0.39 -4.22
C THR A 184 15.11 0.77 -3.37
N GLY A 185 15.00 0.59 -2.05
CA GLY A 185 14.66 1.66 -1.10
C GLY A 185 15.71 2.75 -1.02
N LEU A 186 17.00 2.40 -1.04
CA LEU A 186 18.10 3.38 -1.05
C LEU A 186 18.11 4.20 -2.34
N VAL A 187 17.78 3.60 -3.49
CA VAL A 187 17.61 4.34 -4.76
C VAL A 187 16.50 5.38 -4.63
N GLU A 188 15.37 5.02 -4.04
CA GLU A 188 14.23 5.92 -3.81
C GLU A 188 14.54 7.04 -2.81
N LEU A 189 15.19 6.71 -1.68
CA LEU A 189 15.63 7.68 -0.68
C LEU A 189 16.66 8.66 -1.28
N THR A 190 17.58 8.14 -2.09
CA THR A 190 18.57 8.97 -2.79
C THR A 190 17.87 9.91 -3.77
N ALA A 191 16.96 9.39 -4.60
CA ALA A 191 16.18 10.20 -5.53
C ALA A 191 15.46 11.35 -4.80
N GLY A 192 14.75 11.04 -3.71
CA GLY A 192 14.01 12.03 -2.94
C GLY A 192 14.89 13.05 -2.22
N THR A 193 15.98 12.61 -1.59
CA THR A 193 16.91 13.48 -0.86
C THR A 193 17.59 14.46 -1.80
N LEU A 194 18.04 14.01 -2.97
CA LEU A 194 18.68 14.87 -3.97
C LEU A 194 17.73 15.96 -4.49
N LEU A 195 16.41 15.78 -4.46
CA LEU A 195 15.44 16.80 -4.87
C LEU A 195 15.37 17.99 -3.90
N PHE A 196 15.76 17.83 -2.63
CA PHE A 196 15.81 18.95 -1.68
C PHE A 196 16.97 19.93 -1.94
N PHE A 197 18.00 19.50 -2.67
CA PHE A 197 19.17 20.33 -2.97
C PHE A 197 19.20 20.74 -4.43
N ARG A 198 19.26 22.06 -4.68
CA ARG A 198 19.19 22.61 -6.04
C ARG A 198 20.26 22.02 -6.98
N GLN A 199 21.48 21.79 -6.46
CA GLN A 199 22.62 21.30 -7.21
C GLN A 199 22.47 19.85 -7.67
N THR A 200 21.65 19.05 -6.98
CA THR A 200 21.48 17.62 -7.26
C THR A 200 20.12 17.29 -7.86
N THR A 201 19.27 18.30 -8.09
CA THR A 201 17.90 18.13 -8.60
C THR A 201 17.84 17.30 -9.88
N VAL A 202 18.77 17.51 -10.81
CA VAL A 202 18.78 16.80 -12.10
C VAL A 202 18.93 15.30 -11.90
N TYR A 203 19.84 14.87 -11.01
CA TYR A 203 20.05 13.46 -10.68
C TYR A 203 18.87 12.87 -9.93
N GLY A 204 18.34 13.61 -8.94
CA GLY A 204 17.16 13.19 -8.19
C GLY A 204 15.94 13.01 -9.12
N ALA A 205 15.73 13.91 -10.07
CA ALA A 205 14.62 13.85 -11.03
C ALA A 205 14.81 12.74 -12.07
N ALA A 206 16.03 12.52 -12.55
CA ALA A 206 16.35 11.42 -13.47
C ALA A 206 16.13 10.06 -12.80
N LEU A 207 16.61 9.88 -11.56
CA LEU A 207 16.37 8.67 -10.76
C LEU A 207 14.87 8.50 -10.48
N LEU A 208 14.17 9.56 -10.10
CA LEU A 208 12.74 9.50 -9.86
C LEU A 208 11.99 9.07 -11.13
N PHE A 209 12.29 9.67 -12.28
CA PHE A 209 11.66 9.30 -13.54
C PHE A 209 11.99 7.86 -13.96
N GLY A 210 13.26 7.47 -13.96
CA GLY A 210 13.69 6.15 -14.42
C GLY A 210 13.27 5.02 -13.48
N ALA A 211 13.58 5.14 -12.19
CA ALA A 211 13.26 4.11 -11.20
C ALA A 211 11.75 3.96 -11.03
N LEU A 212 10.99 5.06 -10.86
CA LEU A 212 9.54 4.96 -10.66
C LEU A 212 8.82 4.61 -11.96
N GLY A 213 9.40 4.92 -13.13
CA GLY A 213 8.93 4.42 -14.42
C GLY A 213 8.95 2.90 -14.45
N SER A 214 10.10 2.29 -14.11
CA SER A 214 10.21 0.83 -14.04
C SER A 214 9.25 0.21 -13.01
N ILE A 215 9.13 0.82 -11.82
CA ILE A 215 8.22 0.37 -10.76
C ILE A 215 6.75 0.48 -11.21
N THR A 216 6.39 1.53 -11.94
CA THR A 216 5.04 1.69 -12.50
C THR A 216 4.70 0.53 -13.42
N ILE A 217 5.62 0.17 -14.32
CA ILE A 217 5.44 -0.94 -15.27
C ILE A 217 5.30 -2.26 -14.52
N VAL A 218 6.18 -2.54 -13.57
CA VAL A 218 6.11 -3.77 -12.76
C VAL A 218 4.78 -3.88 -12.03
N ASN A 219 4.30 -2.80 -11.41
CA ASN A 219 3.00 -2.82 -10.73
C ASN A 219 1.82 -2.93 -11.70
N HIS A 220 1.96 -2.47 -12.93
CA HIS A 220 0.92 -2.68 -13.93
C HIS A 220 0.89 -4.12 -14.45
N VAL A 221 2.06 -4.71 -14.74
CA VAL A 221 2.17 -6.06 -15.34
C VAL A 221 1.91 -7.17 -14.32
N TYR A 222 2.26 -6.97 -13.05
CA TYR A 222 2.01 -7.93 -11.97
C TYR A 222 0.75 -7.62 -11.15
N ASP A 223 -0.12 -6.70 -11.60
CA ASP A 223 -1.34 -6.28 -10.88
C ASP A 223 -1.08 -5.79 -9.44
N GLY A 224 0.04 -5.09 -9.22
CA GLY A 224 0.52 -4.66 -7.90
C GLY A 224 -0.28 -3.55 -7.21
N GLY A 225 -1.31 -3.00 -7.87
CA GLY A 225 -2.28 -2.07 -7.27
C GLY A 225 -1.75 -0.69 -6.86
N VAL A 226 -0.46 -0.38 -7.09
CA VAL A 226 0.17 0.91 -6.75
C VAL A 226 0.70 1.67 -7.98
N GLN A 227 0.38 1.22 -9.20
CA GLN A 227 0.84 1.84 -10.45
C GLN A 227 0.40 3.31 -10.60
N THR A 228 -0.81 3.65 -10.15
CA THR A 228 -1.30 5.03 -10.20
C THR A 228 -0.42 5.97 -9.39
N TYR A 229 -0.09 5.57 -8.15
CA TYR A 229 0.73 6.38 -7.25
C TYR A 229 2.20 6.39 -7.64
N ALA A 230 2.74 5.30 -8.21
CA ALA A 230 4.09 5.31 -8.77
C ALA A 230 4.17 6.27 -9.97
N PHE A 231 3.17 6.26 -10.86
CA PHE A 231 3.12 7.12 -12.04
C PHE A 231 2.98 8.61 -11.70
N TYR A 232 2.33 8.95 -10.58
CA TYR A 232 2.32 10.30 -10.03
C TYR A 232 3.75 10.88 -9.88
N PHE A 233 4.68 10.09 -9.34
CA PHE A 233 6.08 10.51 -9.22
C PHE A 233 6.80 10.55 -10.57
N VAL A 234 6.44 9.69 -11.52
CA VAL A 234 6.95 9.75 -12.90
C VAL A 234 6.58 11.08 -13.54
N LEU A 235 5.33 11.56 -13.37
CA LEU A 235 4.88 12.85 -13.89
C LEU A 235 5.62 14.03 -13.26
N LEU A 236 5.80 14.02 -11.93
CA LEU A 236 6.59 15.06 -11.24
C LEU A 236 8.06 15.01 -11.64
N GLY A 237 8.64 13.81 -11.72
CA GLY A 237 10.01 13.57 -12.17
C GLY A 237 10.23 14.07 -13.60
N LEU A 238 9.30 13.78 -14.52
CA LEU A 238 9.32 14.25 -15.89
C LEU A 238 9.23 15.77 -15.99
N TYR A 239 8.36 16.41 -15.20
CA TYR A 239 8.25 17.87 -15.17
C TYR A 239 9.56 18.53 -14.70
N ILE A 240 10.16 18.00 -13.62
CA ILE A 240 11.40 18.53 -13.06
C ILE A 240 12.58 18.24 -14.00
N PHE A 241 12.70 17.02 -14.50
CA PHE A 241 13.78 16.60 -15.40
C PHE A 241 13.70 17.32 -16.74
N GLY A 242 12.48 17.55 -17.26
CA GLY A 242 12.22 18.29 -18.49
C GLY A 242 12.79 19.70 -18.52
N TYR A 243 12.96 20.35 -17.36
CA TYR A 243 13.69 21.62 -17.25
C TYR A 243 15.16 21.53 -17.71
N TYR A 244 15.80 20.39 -17.44
CA TYR A 244 17.22 20.15 -17.72
C TYR A 244 17.44 19.50 -19.10
N VAL A 245 16.46 18.76 -19.63
CA VAL A 245 16.56 18.00 -20.88
C VAL A 245 17.12 18.81 -22.06
N PRO A 246 16.66 20.04 -22.38
CA PRO A 246 17.20 20.78 -23.53
C PRO A 246 18.70 21.05 -23.42
N ARG A 247 19.22 21.25 -22.20
CA ARG A 247 20.64 21.53 -21.95
C ARG A 247 21.47 20.25 -21.99
N ILE A 248 20.96 19.18 -21.38
CA ILE A 248 21.57 17.84 -21.43
C ILE A 248 21.68 17.37 -22.88
N TYR A 249 20.61 17.52 -23.66
CA TYR A 249 20.57 17.16 -25.07
C TYR A 249 21.57 17.98 -25.90
N ARG A 250 21.61 19.31 -25.73
CA ARG A 250 22.59 20.16 -26.42
C ARG A 250 24.02 19.78 -26.10
N PHE A 251 24.30 19.50 -24.83
CA PHE A 251 25.65 19.19 -24.37
C PHE A 251 26.10 17.78 -24.79
N PHE A 252 25.32 16.73 -24.49
CA PHE A 252 25.72 15.35 -24.74
C PHE A 252 25.43 14.85 -26.16
N ILE A 253 24.29 15.24 -26.74
CA ILE A 253 23.87 14.73 -28.06
C ILE A 253 24.34 15.65 -29.17
N LEU A 254 24.09 16.95 -29.06
CA LEU A 254 24.53 17.92 -30.08
C LEU A 254 25.99 18.36 -29.91
N GLN A 255 26.64 18.00 -28.79
CA GLN A 255 28.04 18.35 -28.48
C GLN A 255 28.30 19.87 -28.53
N GLN A 256 27.30 20.67 -28.19
CA GLN A 256 27.38 22.13 -28.20
C GLN A 256 27.82 22.66 -26.84
N TYR A 257 28.72 23.65 -26.87
CA TYR A 257 29.08 24.43 -25.68
C TYR A 257 27.81 25.00 -25.03
N THR A 258 27.51 24.55 -23.82
CA THR A 258 26.24 24.83 -23.13
C THR A 258 26.54 25.39 -21.75
N VAL A 259 26.20 26.66 -21.53
CA VAL A 259 26.28 27.29 -20.21
C VAL A 259 24.91 27.18 -19.53
N PRO A 260 24.81 26.58 -18.34
CA PRO A 260 23.54 26.53 -17.61
C PRO A 260 23.18 27.92 -17.09
N VAL A 261 22.18 28.55 -17.70
CA VAL A 261 21.60 29.81 -17.24
C VAL A 261 20.31 29.52 -16.48
N ASP A 262 20.37 29.59 -15.16
CA ASP A 262 19.24 29.38 -14.25
C ASP A 262 18.73 30.70 -13.68
N TYR A 263 17.41 30.80 -13.52
CA TYR A 263 16.79 31.90 -12.80
C TYR A 263 16.74 31.59 -11.30
N TRP A 264 17.22 32.52 -10.48
CA TRP A 264 17.17 32.42 -9.03
C TRP A 264 16.54 33.69 -8.45
N PRO A 265 15.51 33.57 -7.58
CA PRO A 265 15.01 34.73 -6.86
C PRO A 265 16.10 35.29 -5.94
N VAL A 266 16.26 36.62 -5.98
CA VAL A 266 17.22 37.35 -5.15
C VAL A 266 16.55 37.67 -3.81
N PHE A 267 17.14 37.17 -2.72
CA PHE A 267 16.65 37.41 -1.36
C PHE A 267 17.56 38.42 -0.64
N THR A 268 17.20 39.70 -0.72
CA THR A 268 18.01 40.79 -0.15
C THR A 268 17.89 40.85 1.38
N LYS A 269 16.69 40.62 1.91
CA LYS A 269 16.40 40.75 3.34
C LYS A 269 16.90 39.53 4.13
N LYS A 270 17.50 39.76 5.31
CA LYS A 270 18.01 38.68 6.19
C LYS A 270 16.94 37.66 6.56
N TRP A 271 15.73 38.13 6.90
CA TRP A 271 14.61 37.25 7.28
C TRP A 271 14.19 36.30 6.16
N GLN A 272 14.24 36.73 4.88
CA GLN A 272 13.89 35.87 3.75
C GLN A 272 14.86 34.69 3.60
N ARG A 273 16.15 34.96 3.81
CA ARG A 273 17.20 33.93 3.82
C ARG A 273 17.01 32.99 5.01
N ALA A 274 16.78 33.54 6.20
CA ALA A 274 16.53 32.75 7.40
C ALA A 274 15.32 31.82 7.25
N VAL A 275 14.17 32.34 6.77
CA VAL A 275 12.96 31.54 6.51
C VAL A 275 13.23 30.45 5.47
N ARG A 276 13.92 30.76 4.36
CA ARG A 276 14.26 29.77 3.34
C ARG A 276 15.10 28.62 3.88
N PHE A 277 16.17 28.94 4.63
CA PHE A 277 17.04 27.91 5.21
C PHE A 277 16.32 27.16 6.34
N GLY A 278 15.55 27.85 7.16
CA GLY A 278 14.75 27.27 8.24
C GLY A 278 13.72 26.28 7.73
N LEU A 279 12.89 26.66 6.74
CA LEU A 279 11.89 25.77 6.14
C LEU A 279 12.55 24.55 5.49
N LYS A 280 13.66 24.75 4.77
CA LYS A 280 14.39 23.63 4.17
C LYS A 280 14.95 22.68 5.23
N ALA A 281 15.60 23.21 6.26
CA ALA A 281 16.15 22.43 7.36
C ALA A 281 15.04 21.68 8.11
N PHE A 282 13.92 22.34 8.40
CA PHE A 282 12.75 21.73 9.01
C PHE A 282 12.23 20.54 8.21
N VAL A 283 12.01 20.70 6.90
CA VAL A 283 11.54 19.59 6.04
C VAL A 283 12.53 18.43 6.04
N ILE A 284 13.84 18.71 5.93
CA ILE A 284 14.87 17.67 5.92
C ILE A 284 14.89 16.93 7.26
N VAL A 285 14.95 17.65 8.38
CA VAL A 285 14.96 17.03 9.72
C VAL A 285 13.68 16.21 9.95
N LEU A 286 12.52 16.73 9.57
CA LEU A 286 11.25 16.05 9.75
C LEU A 286 11.14 14.78 8.89
N PHE A 287 11.41 14.87 7.58
CA PHE A 287 11.18 13.75 6.66
C PHE A 287 12.37 12.81 6.48
N ILE A 288 13.61 13.22 6.77
CA ILE A 288 14.77 12.32 6.75
C ILE A 288 15.09 11.81 8.15
N GLY A 289 15.06 12.68 9.18
CA GLY A 289 15.44 12.31 10.54
C GLY A 289 14.28 11.69 11.32
N VAL A 290 13.29 12.51 11.67
CA VAL A 290 12.15 12.09 12.52
C VAL A 290 11.38 10.96 11.86
N PHE A 291 11.07 11.08 10.58
CA PHE A 291 10.30 10.04 9.89
C PHE A 291 11.04 8.71 9.78
N PHE A 292 12.36 8.72 9.56
CA PHE A 292 13.17 7.50 9.60
C PHE A 292 13.11 6.85 10.98
N PHE A 293 13.31 7.63 12.06
CA PHE A 293 13.23 7.14 13.42
C PHE A 293 11.86 6.51 13.72
N LEU A 294 10.77 7.16 13.32
CA LEU A 294 9.42 6.62 13.50
C LEU A 294 9.20 5.31 12.73
N GLN A 295 9.68 5.20 11.49
CA GLN A 295 9.59 3.95 10.74
C GLN A 295 10.49 2.86 11.32
N LEU A 296 11.68 3.19 11.81
CA LEU A 296 12.58 2.24 12.45
C LEU A 296 11.97 1.68 13.74
N ASN A 297 11.37 2.54 14.55
CA ASN A 297 10.61 2.14 15.73
C ASN A 297 9.46 1.20 15.36
N ASN A 298 8.70 1.56 14.32
CA ASN A 298 7.61 0.72 13.82
C ASN A 298 8.09 -0.61 13.24
N PHE A 299 9.24 -0.63 12.56
CA PHE A 299 9.84 -1.85 12.00
C PHE A 299 10.14 -2.89 13.09
N TRP A 300 10.62 -2.44 14.25
CA TRP A 300 10.93 -3.35 15.36
C TRP A 300 9.74 -3.69 16.24
N TYR A 301 8.82 -2.76 16.48
CA TYR A 301 7.83 -2.91 17.55
C TYR A 301 6.38 -2.92 17.06
N ASP A 302 6.08 -2.48 15.83
CA ASP A 302 4.70 -2.48 15.33
C ASP A 302 4.58 -2.68 13.80
N PRO A 303 5.19 -3.73 13.20
CA PRO A 303 5.35 -3.84 11.75
C PRO A 303 4.02 -3.95 10.99
N TYR A 304 3.70 -3.01 10.11
CA TYR A 304 2.31 -2.84 9.62
C TYR A 304 1.72 -3.97 8.73
N LYS A 305 2.52 -4.92 8.23
CA LYS A 305 2.05 -6.02 7.37
C LYS A 305 1.88 -7.35 8.08
N GLN A 306 2.63 -7.56 9.16
CA GLN A 306 2.56 -8.78 9.97
C GLN A 306 1.93 -8.40 11.32
N PRO A 307 1.12 -9.27 11.94
CA PRO A 307 0.66 -9.07 13.31
C PRO A 307 1.81 -8.72 14.27
N SER A 308 1.62 -7.75 15.16
CA SER A 308 2.64 -7.36 16.15
C SER A 308 2.58 -8.20 17.42
N THR A 309 1.43 -8.79 17.72
CA THR A 309 1.23 -9.59 18.93
C THR A 309 2.02 -10.90 18.82
N PRO A 310 2.90 -11.23 19.79
CA PRO A 310 3.62 -12.49 19.80
C PRO A 310 2.67 -13.70 19.89
N GLY A 311 2.99 -14.76 19.16
CA GLY A 311 2.27 -16.02 19.26
C GLY A 311 2.66 -16.81 20.52
N VAL A 312 1.83 -17.76 20.95
CA VAL A 312 2.11 -18.63 22.12
C VAL A 312 3.36 -19.46 21.86
N LYS A 313 4.44 -19.22 22.62
CA LYS A 313 5.79 -19.77 22.36
C LYS A 313 5.83 -21.29 22.15
N PRO A 314 5.25 -22.13 23.03
CA PRO A 314 5.24 -23.59 22.82
C PRO A 314 4.52 -24.03 21.54
N LEU A 315 3.54 -23.27 21.05
CA LEU A 315 2.76 -23.64 19.88
C LEU A 315 3.45 -23.31 18.56
N ARG A 316 4.39 -22.36 18.52
CA ARG A 316 5.00 -21.86 17.27
C ARG A 316 5.66 -22.98 16.48
N GLY A 317 5.35 -23.12 15.19
CA GLY A 317 5.97 -24.07 14.27
C GLY A 317 5.01 -24.65 13.24
N TYR A 318 5.55 -25.53 12.40
CA TYR A 318 4.84 -26.29 11.37
C TYR A 318 4.52 -27.71 11.85
N TYR A 319 3.31 -28.17 11.56
CA TYR A 319 2.76 -29.43 12.07
C TYR A 319 2.03 -30.22 11.00
N ASP A 320 2.21 -31.54 11.05
CA ASP A 320 1.32 -32.49 10.41
C ASP A 320 0.10 -32.73 11.30
N VAL A 321 -1.07 -32.83 10.70
CA VAL A 321 -2.29 -33.21 11.42
C VAL A 321 -2.39 -34.72 11.39
N THR A 322 -2.14 -35.37 12.52
CA THR A 322 -2.12 -36.84 12.63
C THR A 322 -3.48 -37.44 13.01
N THR A 323 -4.24 -36.75 13.86
CA THR A 323 -5.64 -37.12 14.18
C THR A 323 -6.54 -35.91 13.95
N PHE A 324 -7.71 -36.14 13.35
CA PHE A 324 -8.73 -35.11 13.14
C PHE A 324 -10.10 -35.72 13.37
N ARG A 325 -10.87 -35.16 14.30
CA ARG A 325 -12.24 -35.59 14.58
C ARG A 325 -13.18 -34.41 14.59
N ILE A 326 -14.37 -34.63 14.06
CA ILE A 326 -15.50 -33.71 14.12
C ILE A 326 -16.65 -34.44 14.78
N ASN A 327 -17.27 -33.85 15.81
CA ASN A 327 -18.38 -34.48 16.54
C ASN A 327 -18.06 -35.88 17.06
N GLY A 328 -16.80 -36.08 17.47
CA GLY A 328 -16.28 -37.36 17.96
C GLY A 328 -15.93 -38.37 16.87
N GLU A 329 -16.34 -38.14 15.61
CA GLU A 329 -16.06 -39.02 14.48
C GLU A 329 -14.70 -38.69 13.85
N GLU A 330 -13.86 -39.70 13.66
CA GLU A 330 -12.55 -39.54 13.06
C GLU A 330 -12.64 -39.48 11.53
N ILE A 331 -12.13 -38.37 10.96
CA ILE A 331 -12.04 -38.20 9.51
C ILE A 331 -10.62 -38.61 9.11
N PRO A 332 -10.43 -39.73 8.39
CA PRO A 332 -9.11 -40.19 8.00
C PRO A 332 -8.43 -39.21 7.04
N TYR A 333 -7.10 -39.28 6.95
CA TYR A 333 -6.35 -38.43 6.02
C TYR A 333 -6.77 -38.69 4.57
N SER A 334 -7.15 -37.60 3.88
CA SER A 334 -7.33 -37.59 2.44
C SER A 334 -6.90 -36.22 1.91
N PRO A 335 -6.03 -36.15 0.88
CA PRO A 335 -5.62 -34.89 0.28
C PRO A 335 -6.78 -34.18 -0.43
N LEU A 336 -7.89 -34.88 -0.67
CA LEU A 336 -9.09 -34.35 -1.31
C LEU A 336 -10.14 -33.84 -0.32
N ASP A 337 -9.94 -34.04 0.98
CA ASP A 337 -10.92 -33.68 2.00
C ASP A 337 -11.05 -32.15 2.16
N THR A 338 -12.29 -31.68 2.14
CA THR A 338 -12.63 -30.24 2.15
C THR A 338 -12.80 -29.67 3.57
N VAL A 339 -12.78 -30.53 4.59
CA VAL A 339 -13.03 -30.21 6.01
C VAL A 339 -11.80 -30.52 6.85
N ARG A 340 -11.19 -31.70 6.68
CA ARG A 340 -10.02 -32.15 7.44
C ARG A 340 -8.83 -31.24 7.18
N TRP A 341 -8.20 -30.80 8.27
CA TRP A 341 -6.92 -30.11 8.20
C TRP A 341 -5.83 -31.08 7.77
N GLN A 342 -5.07 -30.71 6.76
CA GLN A 342 -3.95 -31.50 6.24
C GLN A 342 -2.68 -31.21 7.05
N GLU A 343 -2.42 -29.93 7.28
CA GLU A 343 -1.28 -29.39 8.00
C GLU A 343 -1.70 -28.09 8.70
N ALA A 344 -0.97 -27.73 9.74
CA ALA A 344 -1.18 -26.51 10.50
C ALA A 344 0.15 -25.79 10.78
N THR A 345 0.07 -24.48 10.99
CA THR A 345 1.24 -23.66 11.32
C THR A 345 0.86 -22.57 12.30
N PHE A 346 1.54 -22.53 13.44
CA PHE A 346 1.49 -21.39 14.35
C PHE A 346 2.70 -20.50 14.06
N GLU A 347 2.45 -19.27 13.65
CA GLU A 347 3.51 -18.31 13.32
C GLU A 347 4.19 -17.78 14.59
N LYS A 348 5.28 -17.01 14.43
CA LYS A 348 5.93 -16.30 15.54
C LYS A 348 5.02 -15.26 16.21
N TRP A 349 4.06 -14.75 15.45
CA TRP A 349 3.01 -13.84 15.89
C TRP A 349 1.68 -14.59 16.06
N SER A 350 0.64 -13.91 16.53
CA SER A 350 -0.66 -14.51 16.86
C SER A 350 -1.50 -14.89 15.63
N THR A 351 -0.97 -15.79 14.81
CA THR A 351 -1.63 -16.35 13.62
C THR A 351 -1.50 -17.86 13.58
N LEU A 352 -2.64 -18.52 13.38
CA LEU A 352 -2.74 -19.93 13.01
C LEU A 352 -3.09 -20.01 11.53
N THR A 353 -2.38 -20.85 10.78
CA THR A 353 -2.78 -21.23 9.43
C THR A 353 -2.99 -22.74 9.34
N PHE A 354 -3.90 -23.17 8.47
CA PHE A 354 -4.07 -24.58 8.16
C PHE A 354 -4.52 -24.79 6.71
N LYS A 355 -4.24 -25.96 6.14
CA LYS A 355 -4.62 -26.33 4.77
C LYS A 355 -5.82 -27.27 4.77
N VAL A 356 -6.81 -26.97 3.93
CA VAL A 356 -7.93 -27.84 3.58
C VAL A 356 -8.05 -27.90 2.05
N ASN A 357 -8.63 -28.95 1.47
CA ASN A 357 -8.87 -28.97 0.02
C ASN A 357 -10.12 -28.15 -0.38
N LYS A 358 -10.16 -26.89 0.03
CA LYS A 358 -11.28 -25.98 -0.24
C LYS A 358 -10.76 -24.58 -0.56
N PRO A 359 -11.04 -24.05 -1.76
CA PRO A 359 -10.61 -22.71 -2.14
C PRO A 359 -11.11 -21.66 -1.16
N THR A 360 -10.22 -20.80 -0.70
CA THR A 360 -10.52 -19.60 0.07
C THR A 360 -10.83 -18.42 -0.86
N ARG A 361 -11.45 -17.38 -0.29
CA ARG A 361 -11.73 -16.16 -1.04
C ARG A 361 -10.42 -15.41 -1.26
N LEU A 362 -10.23 -14.93 -2.48
CA LEU A 362 -9.04 -14.19 -2.86
C LEU A 362 -9.12 -12.75 -2.35
N ASP A 363 -8.17 -12.35 -1.51
CA ASP A 363 -7.94 -10.94 -1.16
C ASP A 363 -6.96 -10.33 -2.17
N LEU A 364 -7.44 -9.40 -3.00
CA LEU A 364 -6.61 -8.66 -3.98
C LEU A 364 -6.01 -7.36 -3.41
N SER A 365 -6.12 -7.15 -2.11
CA SER A 365 -5.46 -6.03 -1.45
C SER A 365 -3.94 -6.22 -1.40
N ASN A 366 -3.26 -5.18 -0.95
CA ASN A 366 -1.81 -5.16 -0.76
C ASN A 366 -1.34 -5.77 0.58
N GLY A 367 -2.23 -6.50 1.27
CA GLY A 367 -1.89 -7.22 2.50
C GLY A 367 -1.62 -6.31 3.70
N GLY A 368 -2.41 -5.25 3.85
CA GLY A 368 -2.27 -4.27 4.94
C GLY A 368 -1.70 -2.91 4.52
N GLY A 369 -1.43 -2.05 5.50
CA GLY A 369 -0.93 -0.68 5.29
C GLY A 369 -1.59 0.40 6.13
N SER A 370 -2.90 0.27 6.37
CA SER A 370 -3.72 1.18 7.20
C SER A 370 -4.17 0.60 8.54
N PRO A 371 -4.44 -0.72 8.67
CA PRO A 371 -4.90 -1.26 9.95
C PRO A 371 -3.82 -1.27 11.03
N ILE A 372 -4.24 -1.08 12.29
CA ILE A 372 -3.38 -1.22 13.48
C ILE A 372 -3.65 -2.55 14.18
N ARG A 373 -4.92 -2.96 14.27
CA ARG A 373 -5.34 -4.25 14.84
C ARG A 373 -4.82 -5.40 13.99
N ASP A 374 -4.34 -6.44 14.65
CA ASP A 374 -3.64 -7.57 14.01
C ASP A 374 -4.56 -8.41 13.12
N ILE A 375 -5.85 -8.54 13.48
CA ILE A 375 -6.88 -9.21 12.67
C ILE A 375 -7.02 -8.62 11.25
N ASP A 376 -6.74 -7.33 11.09
CA ASP A 376 -6.84 -6.63 9.81
C ASP A 376 -5.48 -6.51 9.09
N ARG A 377 -4.42 -7.12 9.62
CA ARG A 377 -3.14 -7.27 8.91
C ARG A 377 -3.18 -8.55 8.07
N THR A 378 -3.49 -8.38 6.79
CA THR A 378 -3.89 -9.46 5.89
C THR A 378 -2.79 -9.93 4.94
N PHE A 379 -1.51 -9.66 5.21
CA PHE A 379 -0.43 -10.03 4.29
C PHE A 379 -0.40 -11.52 3.95
N GLU A 380 -0.74 -12.40 4.90
CA GLU A 380 -0.75 -13.85 4.69
C GLU A 380 -1.90 -14.32 3.77
N ILE A 381 -3.00 -13.56 3.67
CA ILE A 381 -4.13 -13.90 2.78
C ILE A 381 -4.11 -13.12 1.46
N ALA A 382 -3.48 -11.95 1.44
CA ALA A 382 -3.40 -11.12 0.25
C ALA A 382 -2.64 -11.83 -0.88
N GLY A 383 -3.30 -11.93 -2.04
CA GLY A 383 -2.81 -12.63 -3.22
C GLY A 383 -2.59 -14.13 -3.02
N THR A 384 -3.23 -14.73 -2.01
CA THR A 384 -3.10 -16.15 -1.67
C THR A 384 -4.46 -16.82 -1.76
N GLY A 385 -4.61 -17.74 -2.71
CA GLY A 385 -5.81 -18.54 -2.92
C GLY A 385 -5.69 -19.96 -2.37
N GLY A 386 -6.39 -20.88 -3.03
CA GLY A 386 -6.31 -22.31 -2.71
C GLY A 386 -6.82 -22.65 -1.31
N GLY A 387 -6.21 -23.66 -0.70
CA GLY A 387 -6.68 -24.31 0.52
C GLY A 387 -6.30 -23.66 1.85
N ARG A 388 -5.50 -22.58 1.82
CA ARG A 388 -4.87 -22.03 3.03
C ARG A 388 -5.82 -21.10 3.78
N ARG A 389 -6.22 -21.50 4.98
CA ARG A 389 -6.96 -20.67 5.94
C ARG A 389 -6.00 -19.98 6.89
N VAL A 390 -6.34 -18.75 7.29
CA VAL A 390 -5.51 -17.92 8.17
C VAL A 390 -6.39 -17.27 9.22
N PHE A 391 -6.10 -17.57 10.49
CA PHE A 391 -6.81 -17.04 11.64
C PHE A 391 -5.86 -16.23 12.50
N HIS A 392 -6.30 -15.08 12.97
CA HIS A 392 -5.70 -14.41 14.12
C HIS A 392 -6.24 -15.07 15.40
N TYR A 393 -5.47 -15.10 16.48
CA TYR A 393 -5.97 -15.59 17.76
C TYR A 393 -5.62 -14.68 18.93
N TYR A 394 -6.54 -14.62 19.89
CA TYR A 394 -6.29 -14.13 21.25
C TYR A 394 -6.03 -15.33 22.15
N ALA A 395 -4.96 -15.29 22.95
CA ALA A 395 -4.54 -16.42 23.77
C ALA A 395 -4.77 -16.14 25.25
N ASP A 396 -5.68 -16.89 25.86
CA ASP A 396 -5.76 -17.03 27.31
C ASP A 396 -4.76 -18.11 27.74
N THR A 397 -3.55 -17.67 28.08
CA THR A 397 -2.46 -18.59 28.43
C THR A 397 -2.62 -19.22 29.81
N ALA A 398 -3.48 -18.68 30.68
CA ALA A 398 -3.77 -19.27 31.98
C ALA A 398 -4.70 -20.48 31.86
N GLU A 399 -5.72 -20.38 31.01
CA GLU A 399 -6.69 -21.46 30.74
C GLU A 399 -6.32 -22.35 29.55
N HIS A 400 -5.14 -22.14 28.95
CA HIS A 400 -4.69 -22.78 27.72
C HIS A 400 -5.76 -22.77 26.61
N ARG A 401 -6.34 -21.59 26.36
CA ARG A 401 -7.43 -21.40 25.38
C ARG A 401 -7.07 -20.35 24.33
N LEU A 402 -7.42 -20.65 23.08
CA LEU A 402 -7.28 -19.79 21.92
C LEU A 402 -8.65 -19.39 21.40
N TYR A 403 -8.85 -18.09 21.25
CA TYR A 403 -10.01 -17.49 20.61
C TYR A 403 -9.60 -17.05 19.21
N LEU A 404 -9.99 -17.80 18.19
CA LEU A 404 -9.54 -17.60 16.82
C LEU A 404 -10.58 -16.90 15.98
N GLN A 405 -10.14 -15.97 15.13
CA GLN A 405 -10.97 -15.25 14.19
C GLN A 405 -10.34 -15.24 12.80
N ASP A 406 -11.11 -15.60 11.79
CA ASP A 406 -10.65 -15.71 10.40
C ASP A 406 -10.26 -14.33 9.86
N LYS A 407 -9.05 -14.23 9.28
CA LYS A 407 -8.59 -13.00 8.63
C LYS A 407 -9.38 -12.69 7.35
N ILE A 408 -10.12 -13.64 6.81
CA ILE A 408 -11.09 -13.43 5.71
C ILE A 408 -12.45 -13.06 6.31
N ARG A 409 -13.09 -12.02 5.77
CA ARG A 409 -14.46 -11.62 6.13
C ARG A 409 -15.50 -12.52 5.43
N SER A 410 -16.43 -13.07 6.20
CA SER A 410 -17.66 -13.73 5.74
C SER A 410 -18.59 -12.70 5.09
N GLY A 411 -19.35 -13.08 4.05
CA GLY A 411 -20.29 -12.18 3.35
C GLY A 411 -19.73 -11.37 2.17
N GLY A 412 -18.50 -10.84 2.26
CA GLY A 412 -17.90 -10.06 1.16
C GLY A 412 -17.82 -10.81 -0.18
N GLY A 413 -18.13 -10.15 -1.31
CA GLY A 413 -18.03 -10.75 -2.64
C GLY A 413 -16.65 -11.35 -2.92
N PHE A 414 -16.54 -12.24 -3.91
CA PHE A 414 -15.28 -12.89 -4.35
C PHE A 414 -14.11 -11.91 -4.67
N PHE A 415 -14.41 -10.61 -4.73
CA PHE A 415 -13.52 -9.49 -5.03
C PHE A 415 -13.68 -8.32 -4.03
N GLY A 416 -14.11 -8.60 -2.79
CA GLY A 416 -14.38 -7.61 -1.76
C GLY A 416 -13.11 -6.91 -1.27
N GLY A 417 -12.90 -5.68 -1.72
CA GLY A 417 -11.73 -4.87 -1.41
C GLY A 417 -11.61 -4.44 0.05
N ALA A 418 -10.38 -4.09 0.43
CA ALA A 418 -10.08 -3.36 1.64
C ALA A 418 -10.56 -1.90 1.55
N ASP A 419 -11.17 -1.43 2.65
CA ASP A 419 -11.16 -0.05 3.17
C ASP A 419 -11.65 1.08 2.25
N ALA A 420 -12.95 1.37 2.29
CA ALA A 420 -13.54 2.58 1.71
C ALA A 420 -13.73 3.75 2.70
N ASP A 421 -13.56 3.55 4.02
CA ASP A 421 -14.11 4.50 5.00
C ASP A 421 -13.09 5.15 5.97
N ASP A 422 -11.80 5.23 5.60
CA ASP A 422 -10.92 6.22 6.24
C ASP A 422 -11.23 7.60 5.63
N GLU A 423 -12.17 8.32 6.25
CA GLU A 423 -12.45 9.74 5.98
C GLU A 423 -11.13 10.54 6.04
N GLY A 424 -10.57 10.81 4.86
CA GLY A 424 -9.38 11.62 4.65
C GLY A 424 -8.10 10.87 4.28
N GLN A 425 -8.09 9.53 4.23
CA GLN A 425 -6.93 8.73 3.79
C GLN A 425 -7.40 7.60 2.86
N GLN A 426 -7.71 7.95 1.61
CA GLN A 426 -8.06 6.97 0.58
C GLN A 426 -6.90 6.00 0.36
N ALA A 427 -7.12 4.76 0.81
CA ALA A 427 -6.23 3.63 0.67
C ALA A 427 -5.85 3.41 -0.81
N VAL A 428 -4.55 3.33 -1.09
CA VAL A 428 -3.98 2.99 -2.41
C VAL A 428 -4.07 1.47 -2.63
N GLY A 429 -5.25 0.91 -2.40
CA GLY A 429 -5.59 -0.50 -2.64
C GLY A 429 -6.82 -0.67 -3.54
N ALA A 430 -7.58 0.40 -3.80
CA ALA A 430 -8.80 0.33 -4.60
C ALA A 430 -8.58 0.42 -6.13
N ALA A 431 -7.35 0.31 -6.61
CA ALA A 431 -6.95 0.66 -7.99
C ALA A 431 -6.76 -0.51 -8.96
N GLY A 432 -7.37 -1.67 -8.72
CA GLY A 432 -7.40 -2.80 -9.65
C GLY A 432 -8.83 -3.27 -9.89
N ARG A 433 -9.51 -2.73 -10.90
CA ARG A 433 -10.78 -3.29 -11.41
C ARG A 433 -10.61 -3.60 -12.89
N SER A 434 -10.16 -4.82 -13.17
CA SER A 434 -10.38 -5.48 -14.45
C SER A 434 -10.84 -6.92 -14.18
N GLN A 435 -12.12 -7.18 -14.45
CA GLN A 435 -12.57 -8.53 -14.79
C GLN A 435 -12.61 -8.60 -16.31
N GLN A 436 -11.70 -9.36 -16.91
CA GLN A 436 -11.92 -9.99 -18.20
C GLN A 436 -11.35 -11.40 -18.17
N GLY A 437 -12.21 -12.37 -17.82
CA GLY A 437 -11.95 -13.77 -18.10
C GLY A 437 -12.10 -14.02 -19.60
N ARG A 438 -10.98 -14.08 -20.33
CA ARG A 438 -10.93 -14.75 -21.64
C ARG A 438 -10.82 -16.25 -21.40
N ARG A 439 -11.86 -17.00 -21.73
CA ARG A 439 -11.77 -18.45 -21.95
C ARG A 439 -11.10 -18.70 -23.32
N PRO A 440 -10.24 -19.72 -23.50
CA PRO A 440 -9.73 -20.08 -24.82
C PRO A 440 -10.83 -20.71 -25.66
N GLY A 441 -10.78 -20.46 -26.97
CA GLY A 441 -11.83 -20.78 -27.93
C GLY A 441 -12.00 -22.26 -28.25
N GLY A 442 -13.20 -22.57 -28.75
CA GLY A 442 -13.52 -23.78 -29.50
C GLY A 442 -14.41 -23.39 -30.69
N ASP A 443 -13.99 -23.81 -31.88
CA ASP A 443 -14.61 -23.56 -33.18
C ASP A 443 -16.04 -24.07 -33.33
N GLY A 444 -16.85 -23.39 -34.15
CA GLY A 444 -18.17 -23.90 -34.55
C GLY A 444 -19.05 -22.93 -35.36
N ARG A 445 -18.72 -22.79 -36.65
CA ARG A 445 -19.55 -22.48 -37.84
C ARG A 445 -20.90 -21.71 -37.71
N ASN A 446 -20.98 -20.68 -38.55
CA ASN A 446 -22.18 -20.00 -39.08
C ASN A 446 -23.42 -20.90 -39.28
N LEU A 447 -24.61 -20.33 -39.09
CA LEU A 447 -25.71 -20.28 -40.07
C LEU A 447 -26.81 -19.27 -39.65
N ASN A 448 -27.46 -18.71 -40.66
CA ASN A 448 -28.32 -17.54 -40.69
C ASN A 448 -29.82 -17.94 -40.79
N ARG A 449 -30.77 -17.28 -40.10
CA ARG A 449 -32.19 -17.06 -40.57
C ARG A 449 -33.14 -16.35 -39.58
N ASN A 450 -33.65 -15.20 -40.04
CA ASN A 450 -35.00 -14.60 -40.02
C ASN A 450 -36.15 -15.06 -39.06
N THR A 451 -36.68 -14.03 -38.35
CA THR A 451 -38.08 -13.66 -37.96
C THR A 451 -38.87 -14.35 -36.81
N PRO A 452 -39.72 -13.59 -36.06
CA PRO A 452 -40.35 -13.92 -34.75
C PRO A 452 -41.83 -14.35 -34.90
N PRO A 453 -42.61 -14.81 -33.86
CA PRO A 453 -43.13 -13.94 -32.78
C PRO A 453 -43.45 -14.60 -31.41
N GLU A 454 -43.78 -13.71 -30.46
CA GLU A 454 -44.73 -13.86 -29.32
C GLU A 454 -44.47 -14.82 -28.15
N GLY A 455 -44.63 -14.27 -26.94
CA GLY A 455 -44.70 -15.02 -25.69
C GLY A 455 -43.97 -14.32 -24.54
N THR A 456 -44.58 -13.27 -23.99
CA THR A 456 -44.16 -12.61 -22.75
C THR A 456 -44.05 -13.61 -21.60
N ALA A 457 -42.82 -13.95 -21.21
CA ALA A 457 -42.52 -14.57 -19.93
C ALA A 457 -41.42 -13.77 -19.24
N ARG A 458 -41.82 -13.03 -18.20
CA ARG A 458 -40.91 -12.38 -17.25
C ARG A 458 -39.98 -13.45 -16.66
N ARG A 459 -38.72 -13.51 -17.11
CA ARG A 459 -37.65 -14.15 -16.33
C ARG A 459 -36.98 -13.08 -15.50
N GLY A 460 -37.30 -13.09 -14.20
CA GLY A 460 -36.54 -12.38 -13.19
C GLY A 460 -35.08 -12.79 -13.29
N GLY A 461 -34.23 -11.82 -13.57
CA GLY A 461 -32.81 -11.96 -13.30
C GLY A 461 -32.64 -11.89 -11.79
N ASP A 462 -32.57 -13.05 -11.14
CA ASP A 462 -32.09 -13.17 -9.76
C ASP A 462 -30.63 -12.70 -9.73
N THR A 463 -30.47 -11.40 -9.54
CA THR A 463 -29.28 -10.85 -8.91
C THR A 463 -29.33 -11.32 -7.47
N LEU A 464 -28.66 -12.45 -7.20
CA LEU A 464 -28.35 -12.89 -5.84
C LEU A 464 -27.48 -11.82 -5.17
N HIS A 465 -28.13 -10.79 -4.64
CA HIS A 465 -27.67 -10.08 -3.45
C HIS A 465 -27.59 -11.13 -2.35
N ARG A 466 -26.43 -11.79 -2.24
CA ARG A 466 -26.17 -12.68 -1.12
C ARG A 466 -25.99 -11.77 0.10
N ASN A 467 -27.11 -11.58 0.77
CA ASN A 467 -27.28 -10.97 2.08
C ASN A 467 -26.05 -11.22 2.97
N ASP A 468 -25.47 -10.15 3.54
CA ASP A 468 -24.42 -10.22 4.58
C ASP A 468 -24.93 -10.86 5.91
N SER A 469 -26.12 -11.46 5.86
CA SER A 469 -26.94 -11.92 6.99
C SER A 469 -26.75 -13.38 7.37
N VAL A 470 -25.56 -13.97 7.15
CA VAL A 470 -25.22 -15.18 7.91
C VAL A 470 -24.88 -14.69 9.31
N PRO A 471 -25.70 -14.93 10.34
CA PRO A 471 -25.40 -14.45 11.68
C PRO A 471 -24.05 -15.01 12.12
N ASP A 472 -23.25 -14.18 12.79
CA ASP A 472 -22.01 -14.64 13.40
C ASP A 472 -22.34 -15.83 14.32
N PRO A 473 -21.83 -17.04 14.02
CA PRO A 473 -22.24 -18.23 14.74
C PRO A 473 -21.71 -18.24 16.18
N LEU A 474 -20.82 -17.37 16.62
CA LEU A 474 -20.48 -17.29 18.06
C LEU A 474 -21.00 -16.01 18.72
N GLY A 475 -21.60 -15.10 17.94
CA GLY A 475 -22.12 -13.82 18.42
C GLY A 475 -21.01 -12.84 18.79
N ASP A 476 -21.41 -11.63 19.19
CA ASP A 476 -20.47 -10.55 19.51
C ASP A 476 -19.71 -10.80 20.82
N ASP A 477 -20.33 -11.48 21.79
CA ASP A 477 -19.77 -11.78 23.13
C ASP A 477 -19.11 -13.16 23.23
N TRP A 478 -18.54 -13.65 22.13
CA TRP A 478 -17.90 -14.97 22.05
C TRP A 478 -16.63 -15.14 22.92
N ILE A 479 -16.07 -14.03 23.42
CA ILE A 479 -15.00 -13.99 24.42
C ILE A 479 -15.60 -13.34 25.66
N SER A 480 -15.65 -14.08 26.78
CA SER A 480 -16.25 -13.58 28.02
C SER A 480 -15.40 -12.45 28.64
N GLU A 481 -16.02 -11.63 29.49
CA GLU A 481 -15.31 -10.55 30.19
C GLU A 481 -14.15 -11.08 31.04
N GLU A 482 -14.31 -12.25 31.68
CA GLU A 482 -13.24 -12.88 32.46
C GLU A 482 -12.09 -13.36 31.58
N ALA A 483 -12.39 -13.86 30.37
CA ALA A 483 -11.37 -14.22 29.40
C ALA A 483 -10.62 -12.98 28.89
N TRP A 484 -11.33 -11.90 28.58
CA TRP A 484 -10.71 -10.62 28.22
C TRP A 484 -9.82 -10.06 29.33
N ALA A 485 -10.23 -10.19 30.60
CA ALA A 485 -9.43 -9.76 31.73
C ALA A 485 -8.09 -10.53 31.85
N ARG A 486 -8.06 -11.81 31.48
CA ARG A 486 -6.84 -12.63 31.45
C ARG A 486 -6.00 -12.43 30.19
N ILE A 487 -6.64 -12.28 29.04
CA ILE A 487 -5.99 -12.02 27.75
C ILE A 487 -5.29 -10.65 27.76
N GLY A 488 -5.97 -9.62 28.28
CA GLY A 488 -5.49 -8.24 28.31
C GLY A 488 -5.85 -7.42 27.06
N ASP A 489 -5.32 -6.20 27.01
CA ASP A 489 -5.59 -5.24 25.93
C ASP A 489 -4.53 -5.33 24.81
N GLU A 490 -4.97 -5.66 23.58
CA GLU A 490 -4.12 -5.74 22.38
C GLU A 490 -3.34 -4.45 22.10
N ASN A 491 -3.84 -3.28 22.52
CA ASN A 491 -3.10 -2.03 22.41
C ASN A 491 -1.73 -2.12 23.13
N THR A 492 -1.65 -2.94 24.18
CA THR A 492 -0.49 -3.12 25.07
C THR A 492 0.34 -4.38 24.80
N PHE A 493 -0.05 -5.22 23.83
CA PHE A 493 0.67 -6.47 23.51
C PHE A 493 2.01 -6.27 22.79
N ILE A 494 2.36 -5.02 22.50
CA ILE A 494 3.62 -4.64 21.86
C ILE A 494 4.58 -4.01 22.87
N ASP A 495 5.86 -3.93 22.52
CA ASP A 495 6.84 -3.20 23.32
C ASP A 495 6.38 -1.75 23.57
N PRO A 496 6.51 -1.20 24.80
CA PRO A 496 6.09 0.16 25.11
C PRO A 496 6.68 1.24 24.20
N ARG A 497 7.85 1.00 23.58
CA ARG A 497 8.43 1.91 22.59
C ARG A 497 7.61 2.02 21.31
N GLY A 498 6.84 0.99 20.97
CA GLY A 498 5.89 0.98 19.85
C GLY A 498 4.55 1.64 20.19
N ALA A 499 4.27 1.94 21.45
CA ALA A 499 3.03 2.59 21.86
C ALA A 499 3.00 4.05 21.39
N THR A 500 1.96 4.42 20.63
CA THR A 500 1.82 5.77 20.07
C THR A 500 0.43 6.34 20.32
N ALA A 501 0.30 7.67 20.21
CA ALA A 501 -0.99 8.32 20.34
C ALA A 501 -1.97 7.86 19.25
N ARG A 502 -1.49 7.63 18.01
CA ARG A 502 -2.34 7.11 16.93
C ARG A 502 -2.84 5.69 17.25
N ARG A 503 -1.96 4.80 17.71
CA ARG A 503 -2.33 3.44 18.12
C ARG A 503 -3.46 3.47 19.14
N SER A 504 -3.28 4.22 20.21
CA SER A 504 -4.28 4.37 21.27
C SER A 504 -5.61 4.92 20.76
N ARG A 505 -5.59 5.90 19.85
CA ARG A 505 -6.82 6.42 19.21
C ARG A 505 -7.54 5.38 18.35
N GLU A 506 -6.81 4.52 17.62
CA GLU A 506 -7.44 3.46 16.81
C GLU A 506 -8.03 2.34 17.68
N PHE A 507 -7.39 2.01 18.82
CA PHE A 507 -7.93 1.02 19.76
C PHE A 507 -9.14 1.55 20.56
N ALA A 508 -9.18 2.86 20.84
CA ALA A 508 -10.33 3.51 21.48
C ALA A 508 -11.57 3.59 20.58
N ARG A 509 -11.41 3.44 19.26
CA ARG A 509 -12.53 3.33 18.33
C ARG A 509 -13.10 1.91 18.37
N SER A 510 -14.43 1.81 18.28
CA SER A 510 -15.11 0.53 18.16
C SER A 510 -14.52 -0.29 17.00
N PRO A 511 -14.27 -1.59 17.20
CA PRO A 511 -13.87 -2.47 16.12
C PRO A 511 -14.87 -2.38 14.96
N ARG A 512 -14.36 -2.50 13.73
CA ARG A 512 -15.23 -2.51 12.56
C ARG A 512 -16.15 -3.73 12.64
N PRO A 513 -17.47 -3.58 12.41
CA PRO A 513 -18.35 -4.73 12.29
C PRO A 513 -17.80 -5.65 11.20
N SER A 514 -17.55 -6.91 11.56
CA SER A 514 -17.06 -7.88 10.60
C SER A 514 -17.66 -9.23 10.92
N ASN A 515 -18.45 -9.75 10.00
CA ASN A 515 -18.84 -11.14 9.99
C ASN A 515 -17.58 -11.95 9.64
N ARG A 516 -16.99 -12.65 10.61
CA ARG A 516 -15.80 -13.46 10.42
C ARG A 516 -16.04 -14.81 11.09
N ASN A 517 -15.55 -15.88 10.46
CA ASN A 517 -15.61 -17.19 11.09
C ASN A 517 -14.76 -17.20 12.36
N LYS A 518 -15.28 -17.81 13.42
CA LYS A 518 -14.65 -17.83 14.74
C LYS A 518 -14.52 -19.26 15.24
N MET A 519 -13.48 -19.55 16.02
CA MET A 519 -13.26 -20.85 16.65
C MET A 519 -12.78 -20.65 18.09
N ILE A 520 -13.10 -21.59 18.97
CA ILE A 520 -12.58 -21.58 20.36
C ILE A 520 -11.93 -22.93 20.60
N LEU A 521 -10.61 -22.93 20.79
CA LEU A 521 -9.82 -24.15 20.93
C LEU A 521 -9.01 -24.10 22.23
N ASN A 522 -9.19 -25.08 23.09
CA ASN A 522 -8.22 -25.37 24.14
C ASN A 522 -7.02 -26.07 23.51
N TYR A 523 -5.83 -25.87 24.06
CA TYR A 523 -4.61 -26.55 23.64
C TYR A 523 -3.94 -27.27 24.79
N GLU A 524 -3.38 -28.44 24.50
CA GLU A 524 -2.56 -29.20 25.44
C GLU A 524 -1.21 -29.50 24.78
N THR A 525 -0.12 -29.17 25.45
CA THR A 525 1.23 -29.49 25.00
C THR A 525 2.22 -29.44 26.16
N THR A 526 3.29 -30.22 26.09
CA THR A 526 4.38 -30.21 27.08
C THR A 526 5.57 -29.39 26.59
N ASP A 527 6.01 -29.62 25.35
CA ASP A 527 7.22 -29.05 24.75
C ASP A 527 6.97 -28.46 23.35
N GLY A 528 5.72 -28.49 22.88
CA GLY A 528 5.36 -28.07 21.53
C GLY A 528 5.63 -29.11 20.44
N ASN A 529 6.22 -30.28 20.74
CA ASN A 529 6.43 -31.32 19.73
C ASN A 529 5.13 -32.02 19.36
N ARG A 530 4.22 -32.15 20.33
CA ARG A 530 2.86 -32.61 20.11
C ARG A 530 1.89 -31.62 20.75
N VAL A 531 0.93 -31.16 19.96
CA VAL A 531 -0.12 -30.22 20.39
C VAL A 531 -1.47 -30.88 20.12
N ILE A 532 -2.31 -30.94 21.15
CA ILE A 532 -3.69 -31.39 21.01
C ILE A 532 -4.57 -30.14 21.06
N LEU A 533 -5.43 -29.95 20.07
CA LEU A 533 -6.42 -28.87 20.02
C LEU A 533 -7.82 -29.46 20.17
N ILE A 534 -8.59 -28.97 21.12
CA ILE A 534 -9.93 -29.46 21.43
C ILE A 534 -10.87 -28.27 21.62
N GLY A 535 -12.02 -28.27 20.96
CA GLY A 535 -12.99 -27.21 21.20
C GLY A 535 -14.09 -27.18 20.15
N ILE A 536 -14.43 -25.98 19.69
CA ILE A 536 -15.52 -25.73 18.76
C ILE A 536 -14.97 -25.02 17.52
N ASN A 537 -15.28 -25.56 16.33
CA ASN A 537 -14.86 -24.99 15.05
C ASN A 537 -15.81 -23.87 14.56
N GLU A 538 -15.57 -23.36 13.35
CA GLU A 538 -16.37 -22.27 12.76
C GLU A 538 -17.83 -22.61 12.46
N ASN A 539 -18.18 -23.89 12.48
CA ASN A 539 -19.53 -24.40 12.21
C ASN A 539 -20.27 -24.81 13.49
N ARG A 540 -19.70 -24.54 14.68
CA ARG A 540 -20.18 -25.02 15.99
C ARG A 540 -20.07 -26.53 16.22
N ASP A 541 -19.29 -27.23 15.39
CA ASP A 541 -19.02 -28.64 15.65
C ASP A 541 -17.89 -28.78 16.67
N SER A 542 -17.97 -29.82 17.49
CA SER A 542 -16.83 -30.18 18.33
C SER A 542 -15.69 -30.67 17.44
N ILE A 543 -14.48 -30.20 17.71
CA ILE A 543 -13.28 -30.52 16.94
C ILE A 543 -12.19 -31.05 17.88
N TYR A 544 -11.50 -32.09 17.44
CA TYR A 544 -10.32 -32.64 18.10
C TYR A 544 -9.22 -32.84 17.05
N VAL A 545 -8.08 -32.18 17.25
CA VAL A 545 -6.95 -32.22 16.32
C VAL A 545 -5.67 -32.55 17.07
N VAL A 546 -4.92 -33.53 16.58
CA VAL A 546 -3.56 -33.80 17.06
C VAL A 546 -2.59 -33.29 16.01
N LEU A 547 -1.67 -32.45 16.45
CA LEU A 547 -0.63 -31.83 15.66
C LEU A 547 0.73 -32.34 16.12
N ASP A 548 1.47 -32.98 15.22
CA ASP A 548 2.83 -33.43 15.47
C ASP A 548 3.81 -32.53 14.72
N ARG A 549 4.79 -31.98 15.45
CA ARG A 549 5.72 -30.98 14.92
C ARG A 549 6.62 -31.60 13.87
N VAL A 550 6.72 -30.91 12.74
CA VAL A 550 7.58 -31.32 11.63
C VAL A 550 8.73 -30.34 11.51
N LYS A 551 9.96 -30.87 11.58
CA LYS A 551 11.14 -30.11 11.21
C LYS A 551 11.27 -30.11 9.68
N ARG A 552 10.85 -29.01 9.05
CA ARG A 552 11.00 -28.80 7.61
C ARG A 552 12.26 -27.99 7.33
N ASP A 553 13.21 -28.58 6.63
CA ASP A 553 14.45 -27.91 6.24
C ASP A 553 14.21 -27.09 4.95
N TYR A 554 13.81 -25.82 5.12
CA TYR A 554 13.66 -24.90 4.00
C TYR A 554 15.02 -24.57 3.38
N LEU A 555 15.12 -24.67 2.05
CA LEU A 555 16.33 -24.26 1.32
C LEU A 555 16.58 -22.75 1.36
N LEU A 556 15.54 -21.96 1.62
CA LEU A 556 15.64 -20.51 1.78
C LEU A 556 16.25 -20.18 3.15
N SER A 557 17.38 -19.49 3.16
CA SER A 557 17.97 -18.95 4.37
C SER A 557 17.21 -17.70 4.82
N ARG A 558 16.76 -17.67 6.08
CA ARG A 558 16.15 -16.47 6.67
C ARG A 558 17.21 -15.38 6.85
N SER A 559 16.88 -14.16 6.46
CA SER A 559 17.72 -12.98 6.71
C SER A 559 17.69 -12.58 8.18
N THR A 560 18.76 -11.93 8.66
CA THR A 560 18.79 -11.25 9.96
C THR A 560 17.99 -9.95 9.98
N LEU A 561 17.63 -9.42 8.81
CA LEU A 561 16.81 -8.22 8.63
C LEU A 561 15.33 -8.61 8.62
N ASP A 562 14.75 -8.77 9.81
CA ASP A 562 13.37 -9.23 10.00
C ASP A 562 12.55 -8.22 10.82
N ALA A 563 11.26 -8.10 10.52
CA ALA A 563 10.38 -7.12 11.12
C ALA A 563 9.69 -7.69 12.37
N GLY A 564 9.48 -6.83 13.36
CA GLY A 564 8.85 -7.19 14.63
C GLY A 564 9.81 -7.85 15.63
N LYS A 565 9.35 -7.93 16.87
CA LYS A 565 10.01 -8.64 17.97
C LYS A 565 8.97 -9.51 18.65
N TYR A 566 9.21 -10.82 18.64
CA TYR A 566 8.24 -11.81 19.12
C TYR A 566 8.85 -12.72 20.21
N ASP A 567 10.02 -12.38 20.73
CA ASP A 567 10.72 -13.17 21.75
C ASP A 567 10.26 -12.85 23.16
#